data_AF-A0A7Y4SSM8-F1
#
_entry.id   AF-A0A7Y4SSM8-F1
#
_cell.length_a   1.000
_cell.length_b   1.000
_cell.length_c   1.000
_cell.angle_alpha   90.00
_cell.angle_beta   90.00
_cell.angle_gamma   90.00
#
_symmetry.space_group_name_H-M   'P 1'
#
loop_
_entity.id
_entity.type
_entity.pdbx_description
1 polymer ?
#
loop_
_entity_poly.entity_id
_entity_poly.type
_entity_poly.pdbx_seq_one_letter_code
_entity_poly.pdbx_strand_id
1 'polypeptide(L)'
;MAAPPEFVTNSGELELFEVPVDGSAAAQRLNDTLAPTSHGIWSGEQPAFRISSDGARVVYAADQESAGTYELFSVPLEHSSLALKLNGTLAPGANVFGNFMVSPDGARVLYLVDHTWWTRRCASRASSTAPRALARPRPSG
;
A
#
# COMPACT_ATOMS: atom_id res chain seq x y z
N MET A 1 3.96 -34.24 19.80
CA MET A 1 3.29 -32.95 19.55
C MET A 1 4.32 -31.87 19.84
N ALA A 2 4.87 -31.24 18.79
CA ALA A 2 5.78 -30.10 18.96
C ALA A 2 4.94 -28.85 19.26
N ALA A 3 5.39 -28.00 20.18
CA ALA A 3 4.77 -26.72 20.45
C ALA A 3 4.74 -25.86 19.16
N PRO A 4 3.69 -25.05 18.94
CA PRO A 4 3.71 -24.09 17.83
C PRO A 4 4.88 -23.12 18.03
N PRO A 5 5.60 -22.73 16.95
CA PRO A 5 6.68 -21.75 17.07
C PRO A 5 6.12 -20.45 17.65
N GLU A 6 6.77 -19.93 18.70
CA GLU A 6 6.42 -18.63 19.26
C GLU A 6 6.76 -17.56 18.22
N PHE A 7 5.72 -16.95 17.66
CA PHE A 7 5.84 -15.84 16.73
C PHE A 7 6.32 -14.61 17.51
N VAL A 8 7.60 -14.26 17.35
CA VAL A 8 8.10 -12.97 17.82
C VAL A 8 7.61 -11.90 16.85
N THR A 9 6.34 -11.48 16.99
CA THR A 9 5.83 -10.28 16.32
C THR A 9 6.45 -9.08 17.01
N ASN A 10 7.41 -8.41 16.37
CA ASN A 10 7.93 -7.16 16.90
C ASN A 10 6.81 -6.10 16.78
N SER A 11 6.45 -5.51 17.91
CA SER A 11 5.41 -4.50 18.15
C SER A 11 4.86 -3.74 16.91
N GLY A 12 3.70 -4.15 16.40
CA GLY A 12 2.82 -3.31 15.56
C GLY A 12 3.03 -3.35 14.05
N GLU A 13 4.06 -4.04 13.54
CA GLU A 13 4.28 -4.19 12.09
C GLU A 13 3.45 -5.36 11.53
N LEU A 14 2.71 -5.12 10.46
CA LEU A 14 2.01 -6.19 9.74
C LEU A 14 2.97 -6.90 8.80
N GLU A 15 3.20 -8.20 9.02
CA GLU A 15 4.07 -9.02 8.19
C GLU A 15 3.28 -10.10 7.43
N LEU A 16 3.79 -10.48 6.26
CA LEU A 16 3.20 -11.51 5.41
C LEU A 16 3.90 -12.84 5.64
N PHE A 17 3.12 -13.87 5.98
CA PHE A 17 3.61 -15.23 6.16
C PHE A 17 2.89 -16.21 5.24
N GLU A 18 3.61 -17.23 4.78
CA GLU A 18 3.10 -18.43 4.13
C GLU A 18 3.19 -19.62 5.08
N VAL A 19 2.21 -20.53 5.01
CA VAL A 19 2.30 -21.85 5.65
C VAL A 19 1.66 -22.89 4.73
N PRO A 20 2.23 -24.11 4.62
CA PRO A 20 1.56 -25.18 3.88
C PRO A 20 0.15 -25.42 4.42
N VAL A 21 -0.82 -25.50 3.52
CA VAL A 21 -2.25 -25.68 3.87
C VAL A 21 -2.50 -27.02 4.59
N ASP A 22 -1.63 -28.01 4.35
CA ASP A 22 -1.64 -29.31 5.00
C ASP A 22 -0.93 -29.33 6.36
N GLY A 23 -0.32 -28.20 6.76
CA GLY A 23 0.43 -28.07 8.01
C GLY A 23 1.75 -28.85 8.04
N SER A 24 2.27 -29.25 6.88
CA SER A 24 3.50 -30.06 6.79
C SER A 24 4.78 -29.34 7.23
N ALA A 25 4.78 -28.01 7.27
CA ALA A 25 5.91 -27.20 7.72
C ALA A 25 5.48 -25.98 8.54
N ALA A 26 6.45 -25.36 9.22
CA ALA A 26 6.25 -24.11 9.94
C ALA A 26 6.05 -22.93 8.97
N ALA A 27 5.38 -21.88 9.45
CA ALA A 27 5.17 -20.67 8.67
C ALA A 27 6.50 -19.97 8.33
N GLN A 28 6.59 -19.45 7.11
CA GLN A 28 7.73 -18.72 6.57
C GLN A 28 7.33 -17.30 6.22
N ARG A 29 8.23 -16.34 6.46
CA ARG A 29 8.00 -14.92 6.18
C ARG A 29 8.27 -14.63 4.71
N LEU A 30 7.29 -14.04 4.03
CA LEU A 30 7.34 -13.75 2.58
C LEU A 30 7.87 -12.35 2.27
N ASN A 31 7.61 -11.34 3.11
CA ASN A 31 8.13 -9.99 2.89
C ASN A 31 9.58 -9.86 3.36
N ASP A 32 10.36 -8.94 2.78
CA ASP A 32 11.73 -8.70 3.27
C ASP A 32 11.72 -7.88 4.57
N THR A 33 12.91 -7.68 5.15
CA THR A 33 13.11 -6.83 6.33
C THR A 33 12.45 -5.48 6.12
N LEU A 34 11.53 -5.14 7.03
CA LEU A 34 10.84 -3.86 7.00
C LEU A 34 11.78 -2.74 7.46
N ALA A 35 11.58 -1.53 6.93
CA ALA A 35 12.30 -0.35 7.41
C ALA A 35 12.02 -0.13 8.91
N PRO A 36 12.98 0.39 9.69
CA PRO A 36 12.71 0.75 11.08
C PRO A 36 11.50 1.70 11.17
N THR A 37 10.54 1.42 12.05
CA THR A 37 9.26 2.16 12.22
C THR A 37 8.25 2.00 11.08
N SER A 38 8.41 0.98 10.25
CA SER A 38 7.42 0.55 9.27
C SER A 38 6.10 0.21 9.96
N HIS A 39 4.99 0.41 9.26
CA HIS A 39 3.70 -0.11 9.71
C HIS A 39 3.42 -1.50 9.12
N GLY A 40 4.22 -1.93 8.14
CA GLY A 40 4.15 -3.23 7.50
C GLY A 40 3.25 -3.24 6.26
N ILE A 41 2.62 -4.39 5.98
CA ILE A 41 1.71 -4.55 4.85
C ILE A 41 0.42 -3.75 5.11
N TRP A 42 -0.05 -3.01 4.10
CA TRP A 42 -1.31 -2.27 4.20
C TRP A 42 -2.52 -3.19 4.34
N SER A 43 -3.24 -3.16 5.47
CA SER A 43 -4.44 -3.98 5.73
C SER A 43 -5.76 -3.18 5.78
N GLY A 44 -5.94 -2.17 4.94
CA GLY A 44 -7.20 -1.41 4.85
C GLY A 44 -8.43 -2.29 4.51
N GLU A 45 -9.51 -1.68 3.99
CA GLU A 45 -10.78 -2.41 3.71
C GLU A 45 -10.70 -3.52 2.64
N GLN A 46 -9.56 -3.66 1.95
CA GLN A 46 -9.31 -4.69 0.95
C GLN A 46 -8.15 -5.60 1.35
N PRO A 47 -8.08 -6.84 0.80
CA PRO A 47 -7.03 -7.76 1.18
C PRO A 47 -5.66 -7.13 0.95
N ALA A 48 -4.78 -7.29 1.94
CA ALA A 48 -3.46 -6.66 1.98
C ALA A 48 -2.49 -7.16 0.87
N PHE A 49 -2.83 -8.31 0.26
CA PHE A 49 -2.07 -8.96 -0.78
C PHE A 49 -2.99 -9.62 -1.83
N ARG A 50 -2.41 -10.00 -2.97
CA ARG A 50 -3.04 -10.80 -4.03
C ARG A 50 -2.08 -11.90 -4.45
N ILE A 51 -2.61 -13.08 -4.73
CA ILE A 51 -1.85 -14.18 -5.34
C ILE A 51 -2.10 -14.14 -6.83
N SER A 52 -1.04 -14.29 -7.61
CA SER A 52 -1.13 -14.49 -9.06
C SER A 52 -1.95 -15.74 -9.40
N SER A 53 -2.62 -15.72 -10.55
CA SER A 53 -3.54 -16.80 -10.97
C SER A 53 -2.87 -18.17 -11.12
N ASP A 54 -1.56 -18.19 -11.39
CA ASP A 54 -0.74 -19.40 -11.48
C ASP A 54 -0.22 -19.86 -10.11
N GLY A 55 -0.49 -19.11 -9.04
CA GLY A 55 0.00 -19.39 -7.69
C GLY A 55 1.49 -19.11 -7.49
N ALA A 56 2.21 -18.61 -8.51
CA ALA A 56 3.67 -18.54 -8.45
C ALA A 56 4.20 -17.35 -7.63
N ARG A 57 3.39 -16.30 -7.48
CA ARG A 57 3.79 -15.03 -6.87
C ARG A 57 2.71 -14.43 -5.98
N VAL A 58 3.17 -13.76 -4.93
CA VAL A 58 2.35 -12.87 -4.10
C VAL A 58 2.71 -11.43 -4.40
N VAL A 59 1.70 -10.59 -4.56
CA VAL A 59 1.81 -9.14 -4.75
C VAL A 59 1.21 -8.45 -3.54
N TYR A 60 1.94 -7.52 -2.96
CA TYR A 60 1.53 -6.83 -1.73
C TYR A 60 1.96 -5.36 -1.75
N ALA A 61 1.31 -4.53 -0.93
CA ALA A 61 1.70 -3.15 -0.71
C ALA A 61 2.25 -2.95 0.71
N ALA A 62 3.45 -2.39 0.84
CA ALA A 62 4.13 -2.21 2.13
C ALA A 62 5.00 -0.95 2.13
N ASP A 63 5.30 -0.43 3.31
CA ASP A 63 6.28 0.64 3.51
C ASP A 63 7.69 0.09 3.81
N GLN A 64 8.05 -0.98 3.10
CA GLN A 64 9.22 -1.83 3.34
C GLN A 64 10.55 -1.09 3.19
N GLU A 65 10.67 -0.17 2.22
CA GLU A 65 11.91 0.60 2.00
C GLU A 65 11.93 1.93 2.76
N SER A 66 10.76 2.50 3.04
CA SER A 66 10.64 3.80 3.67
C SER A 66 9.32 3.91 4.45
N ALA A 67 9.41 4.02 5.77
CA ALA A 67 8.27 4.11 6.66
C ALA A 67 7.27 5.19 6.21
N GLY A 68 5.99 4.83 6.16
CA GLY A 68 4.90 5.72 5.72
C GLY A 68 4.79 5.94 4.21
N THR A 69 5.64 5.30 3.39
CA THR A 69 5.54 5.30 1.92
C THR A 69 5.17 3.89 1.45
N TYR A 70 3.89 3.67 1.13
CA TYR A 70 3.42 2.37 0.67
C TYR A 70 3.71 2.17 -0.81
N GLU A 71 4.46 1.10 -1.08
CA GLU A 71 4.95 0.73 -2.40
C GLU A 71 4.54 -0.70 -2.72
N LEU A 72 4.50 -1.03 -4.01
CA LEU A 72 4.03 -2.30 -4.53
C LEU A 72 5.20 -3.25 -4.72
N PHE A 73 5.12 -4.42 -4.12
CA PHE A 73 6.14 -5.47 -4.17
C PHE A 73 5.57 -6.78 -4.68
N SER A 74 6.43 -7.62 -5.26
CA SER A 74 6.12 -8.99 -5.64
C SER A 74 7.20 -9.94 -5.20
N VAL A 75 6.82 -11.03 -4.55
CA VAL A 75 7.72 -12.10 -4.12
C VAL A 75 7.25 -13.45 -4.69
N PRO A 76 8.16 -14.35 -5.12
CA PRO A 76 7.79 -15.72 -5.45
C PRO A 76 7.25 -16.44 -4.21
N LEU A 77 6.18 -17.21 -4.39
CA LEU A 77 5.59 -17.98 -3.30
C LEU A 77 6.58 -19.04 -2.77
N GLU A 78 7.32 -19.70 -3.66
CA GLU A 78 8.36 -20.69 -3.31
C GLU A 78 9.63 -20.09 -2.66
N HIS A 79 9.61 -18.83 -2.22
CA HIS A 79 10.73 -18.12 -1.58
C HIS A 79 12.07 -18.19 -2.35
N SER A 80 12.02 -18.38 -3.68
CA SER A 80 13.22 -18.55 -4.50
C SER A 80 14.03 -17.26 -4.70
N SER A 81 13.44 -16.10 -4.39
CA SER A 81 14.12 -14.80 -4.44
C SER A 81 13.49 -13.80 -3.47
N LEU A 82 14.22 -12.72 -3.20
CA LEU A 82 13.72 -11.54 -2.46
C LEU A 82 12.57 -10.86 -3.18
N ALA A 83 11.84 -10.00 -2.45
CA ALA A 83 10.76 -9.24 -3.04
C ALA A 83 11.27 -8.21 -4.05
N LEU A 84 10.59 -8.12 -5.18
CA LEU A 84 10.84 -7.16 -6.24
C LEU A 84 9.86 -6.00 -6.13
N LYS A 85 10.39 -4.79 -6.00
CA LYS A 85 9.62 -3.56 -6.14
C LYS A 85 9.08 -3.40 -7.57
N LEU A 86 7.77 -3.25 -7.71
CA LEU A 86 7.08 -3.19 -9.00
C LEU A 86 6.79 -1.76 -9.47
N ASN A 87 6.64 -0.79 -8.56
CA ASN A 87 6.45 0.61 -8.92
C ASN A 87 7.80 1.35 -9.06
N GLY A 88 7.82 2.38 -9.90
CA GLY A 88 8.91 3.35 -9.94
C GLY A 88 8.91 4.27 -8.72
N THR A 89 9.91 5.16 -8.65
CA THR A 89 10.02 6.16 -7.58
C THR A 89 8.74 7.02 -7.49
N LEU A 90 8.12 7.01 -6.30
CA LEU A 90 6.94 7.82 -6.03
C LEU A 90 7.34 9.27 -5.69
N ALA A 91 6.43 10.20 -5.97
CA ALA A 91 6.58 11.58 -5.52
C ALA A 91 6.52 11.66 -3.98
N PRO A 92 7.12 12.67 -3.34
CA PRO A 92 7.01 12.84 -1.89
C PRO A 92 5.55 12.85 -1.42
N GLY A 93 5.23 11.98 -0.46
CA GLY A 93 3.89 11.82 0.10
C GLY A 93 2.88 11.08 -0.77
N ALA A 94 3.31 10.53 -1.92
CA ALA A 94 2.48 9.66 -2.74
C ALA A 94 2.54 8.21 -2.25
N ASN A 95 1.42 7.50 -2.36
CA ASN A 95 1.29 6.11 -1.90
C ASN A 95 0.56 5.25 -2.92
N VAL A 96 0.95 3.98 -3.01
CA VAL A 96 0.12 2.97 -3.68
C VAL A 96 -1.14 2.74 -2.83
N PHE A 97 -2.30 2.86 -3.48
CA PHE A 97 -3.59 2.56 -2.86
C PHE A 97 -3.79 1.04 -2.75
N GLY A 98 -4.31 0.57 -1.61
CA GLY A 98 -4.43 -0.86 -1.30
C GLY A 98 -5.38 -1.70 -2.18
N ASN A 99 -6.02 -1.11 -3.19
CA ASN A 99 -6.96 -1.79 -4.10
C ASN A 99 -6.31 -2.17 -5.46
N PHE A 100 -5.08 -2.69 -5.42
CA PHE A 100 -4.42 -3.21 -6.62
C PHE A 100 -5.00 -4.55 -7.08
N MET A 101 -4.84 -4.86 -8.36
CA MET A 101 -5.35 -6.06 -9.01
C MET A 101 -4.26 -6.72 -9.85
N VAL A 102 -4.16 -8.05 -9.79
CA VAL A 102 -3.35 -8.83 -10.71
C VAL A 102 -4.23 -9.22 -11.90
N SER A 103 -3.72 -9.09 -13.13
CA SER A 103 -4.46 -9.49 -14.33
C SER A 103 -4.73 -11.00 -14.35
N PRO A 104 -5.79 -11.47 -15.03
CA PRO A 104 -6.12 -12.90 -15.05
C PRO A 104 -5.04 -13.80 -15.66
N ASP A 105 -4.17 -13.25 -16.50
CA ASP A 105 -3.01 -13.93 -17.08
C ASP A 105 -1.75 -13.84 -16.21
N GLY A 106 -1.83 -13.21 -15.03
CA GLY A 106 -0.70 -13.00 -14.11
C GLY A 106 0.36 -12.02 -14.61
N ALA A 107 0.24 -11.50 -15.83
CA ALA A 107 1.31 -10.75 -16.50
C ALA A 107 1.40 -9.28 -16.06
N ARG A 108 0.35 -8.74 -15.42
CA ARG A 108 0.24 -7.31 -15.08
C ARG A 108 -0.32 -7.12 -13.68
N VAL A 109 0.11 -6.02 -13.05
CA VAL A 109 -0.52 -5.49 -11.85
C VAL A 109 -1.06 -4.10 -12.15
N LEU A 110 -2.36 -3.91 -11.93
CA LEU A 110 -3.01 -2.61 -11.99
C LEU A 110 -3.08 -2.05 -10.58
N TYR A 111 -2.57 -0.84 -10.39
CA TYR A 111 -2.57 -0.18 -9.08
C TYR A 111 -2.83 1.31 -9.26
N LEU A 112 -3.37 1.94 -8.22
CA LEU A 112 -3.58 3.37 -8.17
C LEU A 112 -2.50 3.99 -7.27
N VAL A 113 -2.09 5.20 -7.62
CA VAL A 113 -1.20 6.01 -6.78
C VAL A 113 -1.97 7.25 -6.39
N ASP A 114 -2.03 7.49 -5.08
CA ASP A 114 -2.39 8.78 -4.52
C ASP A 114 -1.26 9.76 -4.88
N HIS A 115 -1.52 10.66 -5.83
CA HIS A 115 -0.69 11.83 -6.05
C HIS A 115 -1.36 13.04 -5.42
N THR A 116 -1.46 13.06 -4.09
CA THR A 116 -2.19 14.03 -3.25
C THR A 116 -2.84 15.18 -4.03
N TRP A 117 -4.05 14.95 -4.56
CA TRP A 117 -4.72 15.96 -5.40
C TRP A 117 -5.36 17.09 -4.59
N TRP A 118 -5.19 17.14 -3.26
CA TRP A 118 -5.72 18.23 -2.44
C TRP A 118 -5.03 19.58 -2.75
N THR A 119 -3.74 19.59 -3.09
CA THR A 119 -3.03 20.86 -3.34
C THR A 119 -3.09 21.36 -4.79
N ARG A 120 -3.24 20.49 -5.80
CA ARG A 120 -3.26 20.94 -7.22
C ARG A 120 -4.64 21.36 -7.74
N ARG A 121 -5.76 20.84 -7.20
CA ARG A 121 -7.11 21.27 -7.63
C ARG A 121 -7.70 22.42 -6.82
N CYS A 122 -7.18 22.72 -5.63
CA CYS A 122 -7.52 23.98 -4.94
C CYS A 122 -6.77 25.19 -5.53
N ALA A 123 -5.56 25.01 -6.08
CA ALA A 123 -4.77 26.11 -6.62
C ALA A 123 -5.25 26.67 -7.98
N SER A 124 -5.95 25.87 -8.81
CA SER A 124 -6.38 26.32 -10.14
C SER A 124 -7.76 27.00 -10.21
N ARG A 125 -8.52 27.04 -9.10
CA ARG A 125 -9.77 27.82 -9.00
C ARG A 125 -9.68 29.10 -8.17
N ALA A 126 -8.50 29.41 -7.61
CA ALA A 126 -8.28 30.66 -6.88
C ALA A 126 -8.04 31.89 -7.79
N SER A 127 -8.23 31.77 -9.10
CA SER A 127 -8.22 32.90 -10.05
C SER A 127 -9.53 32.98 -10.83
N SER A 128 -10.65 33.11 -10.12
CA SER A 128 -11.80 33.80 -10.69
C SER A 128 -12.31 34.79 -9.67
N THR A 129 -11.94 36.06 -9.88
CA THR A 129 -12.72 37.26 -9.57
C THR A 129 -13.66 37.12 -8.37
N ALA A 130 -13.24 37.64 -7.22
CA ALA A 130 -14.15 37.87 -6.09
C ALA A 130 -15.40 38.62 -6.61
N PRO A 131 -16.63 38.18 -6.27
CA PRO A 131 -17.80 38.96 -6.60
C PRO A 131 -17.72 40.27 -5.80
N ARG A 132 -17.72 41.39 -6.51
CA ARG A 132 -17.76 42.74 -5.95
C ARG A 132 -19.02 42.85 -5.09
N ALA A 133 -18.85 42.83 -3.76
CA ALA A 133 -19.95 43.03 -2.83
C ALA A 133 -20.56 44.43 -3.08
N LEU A 134 -21.82 44.47 -3.54
CA LEU A 134 -22.60 45.71 -3.57
C LEU A 134 -22.98 46.06 -2.13
N ALA A 135 -22.40 47.15 -1.62
CA ALA A 135 -22.78 47.74 -0.34
C ALA A 135 -24.27 48.09 -0.34
N ARG A 136 -25.02 47.63 0.68
CA ARG A 136 -26.35 48.17 0.97
C ARG A 136 -26.20 49.55 1.64
N PRO A 137 -26.95 50.59 1.23
CA PRO A 137 -26.99 51.83 2.00
C PRO A 137 -27.72 51.62 3.33
N ARG A 138 -27.19 52.21 4.41
CA ARG A 138 -27.91 52.35 5.70
C ARG A 138 -29.18 53.19 5.47
N PRO A 139 -30.36 52.79 5.95
CA PRO A 139 -31.48 53.71 6.08
C PRO A 139 -31.23 54.63 7.29
N SER A 140 -31.29 55.94 7.04
CA SER A 140 -31.42 56.98 8.06
C SER A 140 -32.88 57.10 8.49
N GLY A 141 -33.14 57.00 9.79
CA GLY A 141 -34.45 57.19 10.41
C GLY A 141 -34.40 56.79 11.87
#